data_AF-A0A562CW39-F1
#
_entry.id   AF-A0A562CW39-F1
#
_cell.length_a   1.000
_cell.length_b   1.000
_cell.length_c   1.000
_cell.angle_alpha   90.00
_cell.angle_beta   90.00
_cell.angle_gamma   90.00
#
_symmetry.space_group_name_H-M   'P 1'
#
loop_
_entity.id
_entity.type
_entity.pdbx_description
1 polymer ?
#
loop_
_entity_poly.entity_id
_entity_poly.type
_entity_poly.pdbx_seq_one_letter_code
_entity_poly.pdbx_strand_id
1 'polypeptide(L)'
;MDVGEKITYLFEVTNTGSLRVRDIHVVDPMIQGGVTCPQTVLEPGEMMTCRAVHVVRAQDIVDGRVTNTAQAVGESVVSPVTSGEDTAVLTAVPDGPDGPGGPTTDAGLPDTGGPARWLLLLGILAMLGGAGLVLSARRRA
;
A
#
# COMPACT_ATOMS: atom_id res chain seq x y z
N MET A 1 1.43 -10.91 11.13
CA MET A 1 2.37 -9.90 10.60
C MET A 1 3.68 -10.19 11.28
N ASP A 2 4.72 -10.48 10.52
CA ASP A 2 6.01 -10.95 11.07
C ASP A 2 7.18 -10.10 10.58
N VAL A 3 8.23 -9.97 11.41
CA VAL A 3 9.46 -9.26 10.99
C VAL A 3 10.08 -9.94 9.78
N GLY A 4 10.41 -9.16 8.76
CA GLY A 4 10.97 -9.65 7.49
C GLY A 4 9.92 -9.97 6.43
N GLU A 5 8.63 -9.96 6.76
CA GLU A 5 7.54 -10.04 5.79
C GLU A 5 7.62 -8.87 4.80
N LYS A 6 7.26 -9.11 3.53
CA LYS A 6 7.27 -8.09 2.47
C LYS A 6 5.85 -7.60 2.18
N ILE A 7 5.63 -6.32 2.40
CA ILE A 7 4.41 -5.62 1.98
C ILE A 7 4.70 -4.94 0.64
N THR A 8 3.97 -5.33 -0.40
CA THR A 8 4.04 -4.66 -1.72
C THR A 8 3.02 -3.53 -1.77
N TYR A 9 3.49 -2.33 -2.07
CA TYR A 9 2.64 -1.17 -2.36
C TYR A 9 2.53 -0.93 -3.86
N LEU A 10 1.32 -0.62 -4.31
CA LEU A 10 1.00 -0.18 -5.66
C LEU A 10 0.39 1.22 -5.57
N PHE A 11 0.98 2.18 -6.28
CA PHE A 11 0.52 3.56 -6.32
C PHE A 11 -0.02 3.84 -7.71
N GLU A 12 -1.32 4.10 -7.84
CA GLU A 12 -1.90 4.55 -9.10
C GLU A 12 -1.75 6.08 -9.20
N VAL A 13 -0.99 6.53 -10.20
CA VAL A 13 -0.76 7.95 -10.47
C VAL A 13 -1.46 8.31 -11.77
N THR A 14 -2.40 9.26 -11.69
CA THR A 14 -3.23 9.68 -12.82
C THR A 14 -3.10 11.17 -13.05
N ASN A 15 -2.87 11.59 -14.29
CA ASN A 15 -2.92 12.99 -14.67
C ASN A 15 -4.37 13.41 -14.98
N THR A 16 -5.07 13.97 -13.99
CA THR A 16 -6.45 14.47 -14.17
C THR A 16 -6.52 15.88 -14.75
N GLY A 17 -5.38 16.51 -15.04
CA GLY A 17 -5.29 17.85 -15.58
C GLY A 17 -5.45 17.88 -17.10
N SER A 18 -5.38 19.09 -17.67
CA SER A 18 -5.40 19.31 -19.13
C SER A 18 -4.00 19.53 -19.74
N LEU A 19 -2.96 19.51 -18.91
CA LEU A 19 -1.57 19.71 -19.34
C LEU A 19 -0.75 18.45 -19.08
N ARG A 20 0.23 18.18 -19.95
CA ARG A 20 1.26 17.17 -19.73
C ARG A 20 2.01 17.45 -18.42
N VAL A 21 2.26 16.40 -17.64
CA VAL A 21 3.10 16.43 -16.44
C VAL A 21 4.33 15.56 -16.68
N ARG A 22 5.51 16.06 -16.32
CA ARG A 22 6.82 15.37 -16.42
C ARG A 22 7.48 15.28 -15.05
N ASP A 23 8.62 14.61 -14.99
CA ASP A 23 9.44 14.42 -13.79
C ASP A 23 8.65 13.83 -12.60
N ILE A 24 7.66 12.99 -12.94
CA ILE A 24 6.73 12.41 -11.97
C ILE A 24 7.46 11.40 -11.09
N HIS A 25 7.31 11.55 -9.78
CA HIS A 25 7.76 10.58 -8.79
C HIS A 25 6.81 10.57 -7.58
N VAL A 26 6.89 9.51 -6.78
CA VAL A 26 6.12 9.35 -5.54
C VAL A 26 7.05 9.53 -4.35
N VAL A 27 6.69 10.46 -3.47
CA VAL A 27 7.33 10.71 -2.19
C VAL A 27 6.59 9.90 -1.13
N ASP A 28 7.34 9.05 -0.43
CA ASP A 28 6.82 8.18 0.62
C ASP A 28 7.88 8.09 1.74
N PRO A 29 7.64 8.67 2.93
CA PRO A 29 8.61 8.70 4.02
C PRO A 29 8.95 7.32 4.61
N MET A 30 8.08 6.32 4.46
CA MET A 30 8.30 4.98 4.99
C MET A 30 9.22 4.16 4.06
N ILE A 31 9.11 4.39 2.75
CA ILE A 31 9.85 3.67 1.70
C ILE A 31 11.24 4.29 1.48
N GLN A 32 12.23 3.81 2.22
CA GLN A 32 13.62 4.28 2.14
C GLN A 32 14.33 3.96 0.81
N GLY A 33 13.85 2.97 0.05
CA GLY A 33 14.41 2.59 -1.25
C GLY A 33 13.84 3.37 -2.44
N GLY A 34 12.91 4.30 -2.17
CA GLY A 34 12.15 4.99 -3.21
C GLY A 34 11.07 4.14 -3.86
N VAL A 35 10.19 4.81 -4.60
CA VAL A 35 9.10 4.20 -5.36
C VAL A 35 9.52 4.11 -6.83
N THR A 36 9.35 2.93 -7.44
CA THR A 36 9.70 2.72 -8.86
C THR A 36 8.48 2.93 -9.74
N CYS A 37 8.57 3.86 -10.69
CA CYS A 37 7.54 4.10 -11.69
C CYS A 37 8.00 3.63 -13.09
N PRO A 38 7.11 3.11 -13.95
CA PRO A 38 7.47 2.65 -15.29
C PRO A 38 7.77 3.80 -16.27
N GLN A 39 7.31 5.01 -15.95
CA GLN A 39 7.55 6.23 -16.70
C GLN A 39 7.55 7.43 -15.76
N THR A 40 7.97 8.59 -16.26
CA THR A 40 8.02 9.85 -15.49
C THR A 40 7.18 10.95 -16.14
N VAL A 41 6.43 10.63 -17.19
CA VAL A 41 5.60 11.57 -17.94
C VAL A 41 4.20 10.97 -18.09
N LEU A 42 3.17 11.81 -17.95
CA LEU A 42 1.78 11.46 -18.26
C LEU A 42 1.14 12.58 -19.06
N GLU A 43 0.54 12.25 -20.20
CA GLU A 43 -0.38 13.13 -20.93
C GLU A 43 -1.70 13.30 -20.16
N PRO A 44 -2.53 14.31 -20.49
CA PRO A 44 -3.86 14.45 -19.92
C PRO A 44 -4.69 13.17 -20.02
N GLY A 45 -5.22 12.69 -18.89
CA GLY A 45 -6.03 11.48 -18.81
C GLY A 45 -5.24 10.16 -18.73
N GLU A 46 -3.92 10.18 -18.86
CA GLU A 46 -3.10 8.98 -18.69
C GLU A 46 -2.86 8.63 -17.21
N MET A 47 -2.57 7.35 -16.98
CA MET A 47 -2.24 6.80 -15.67
C MET A 47 -1.05 5.83 -15.74
N MET A 48 -0.38 5.65 -14.61
CA MET A 48 0.61 4.60 -14.42
C MET A 48 0.51 4.01 -13.02
N THR A 49 1.00 2.78 -12.85
CA THR A 49 1.12 2.15 -11.54
C THR A 49 2.60 2.07 -11.14
N CYS A 50 2.97 2.78 -10.07
CA CYS A 50 4.29 2.67 -9.46
C CYS A 50 4.29 1.60 -8.35
N ARG A 51 5.45 1.07 -8.00
CA ARG A 51 5.60 -0.01 -7.02
C ARG A 51 6.70 0.28 -6.01
N ALA A 52 6.45 -0.13 -4.77
CA ALA A 52 7.46 -0.21 -3.72
C ALA A 52 7.28 -1.47 -2.87
N VAL A 53 8.31 -1.81 -2.09
CA VAL A 53 8.26 -2.89 -1.10
C VAL A 53 8.75 -2.35 0.24
N HIS A 54 7.92 -2.54 1.27
CA HIS A 54 8.33 -2.38 2.66
C HIS A 54 8.62 -3.75 3.26
N VAL A 55 9.69 -3.85 4.03
CA VAL A 55 10.00 -5.05 4.82
C VAL A 55 9.59 -4.75 6.25
N VAL A 56 8.65 -5.53 6.77
CA VAL A 56 8.12 -5.38 8.13
C VAL A 56 9.27 -5.41 9.14
N ARG A 57 9.31 -4.39 9.99
CA ARG A 57 10.34 -4.18 11.01
C ARG A 57 9.81 -4.56 12.39
N ALA A 58 10.72 -4.76 13.33
CA ALA A 58 10.34 -5.00 14.73
C ALA A 58 9.45 -3.88 15.31
N GLN A 59 9.70 -2.62 14.91
CA GLN A 59 8.88 -1.49 15.34
C GLN A 59 7.42 -1.61 14.85
N ASP A 60 7.21 -2.09 13.63
CA ASP A 60 5.86 -2.29 13.09
C ASP A 60 5.06 -3.31 13.91
N ILE A 61 5.74 -4.36 14.40
CA ILE A 61 5.15 -5.36 15.31
C ILE A 61 4.80 -4.72 16.65
N VAL A 62 5.71 -3.93 17.22
CA VAL A 62 5.48 -3.22 18.50
C VAL A 62 4.31 -2.25 18.38
N ASP A 63 4.20 -1.54 17.25
CA ASP A 63 3.11 -0.61 16.98
C ASP A 63 1.79 -1.33 16.65
N GLY A 64 1.84 -2.64 16.39
CA GLY A 64 0.71 -3.48 15.98
C GLY A 64 0.13 -3.11 14.62
N ARG A 65 0.79 -2.24 13.85
CA ARG A 65 0.35 -1.76 12.54
C ARG A 65 1.49 -1.19 11.72
N VAL A 66 1.29 -1.18 10.40
CA VAL A 66 2.09 -0.46 9.42
C VAL A 66 1.20 0.64 8.82
N THR A 67 1.60 1.90 8.97
CA THR A 67 0.93 3.05 8.35
C THR A 67 1.83 3.61 7.26
N ASN A 68 1.34 3.64 6.03
CA ASN A 68 2.05 4.20 4.89
C ASN A 68 1.32 5.41 4.34
N THR A 69 2.03 6.54 4.14
CA THR A 69 1.46 7.77 3.57
C THR A 69 2.34 8.23 2.41
N ALA A 70 1.73 8.47 1.24
CA ALA A 70 2.45 8.82 0.02
C ALA A 70 1.81 9.99 -0.73
N GLN A 71 2.63 10.69 -1.53
CA GLN A 71 2.23 11.80 -2.39
C GLN A 71 2.94 11.72 -3.74
N ALA A 72 2.21 11.89 -4.84
CA ALA A 72 2.78 12.07 -6.17
C ALA A 72 3.11 13.54 -6.43
N VAL A 73 4.27 13.79 -7.03
CA VAL A 73 4.73 15.13 -7.41
C VAL A 73 5.26 15.10 -8.84
N GLY A 74 5.24 16.24 -9.52
CA GLY A 74 5.77 16.41 -10.87
C GLY A 74 5.72 17.86 -11.33
N GLU A 75 6.06 18.09 -12.59
CA GLU A 75 6.19 19.41 -13.19
C GLU A 75 5.30 19.54 -14.44
N SER A 76 4.53 20.63 -14.51
CA SER A 76 3.86 21.02 -15.76
C SER A 76 4.65 22.12 -16.48
N VAL A 77 4.11 22.63 -17.59
CA VAL A 77 4.70 23.80 -18.25
C VAL A 77 4.42 25.12 -17.52
N VAL A 78 3.54 25.14 -16.53
CA VAL A 78 3.13 26.36 -15.81
C VAL A 78 3.67 26.39 -14.38
N SER A 79 3.64 25.26 -13.69
CA SER A 79 4.04 25.15 -12.29
C SER A 79 4.35 23.71 -11.90
N PRO A 80 4.99 23.51 -10.73
CA PRO A 80 4.96 22.24 -10.03
C PRO A 80 3.53 21.81 -9.75
N VAL A 81 3.34 20.49 -9.67
CA VAL A 81 2.06 19.82 -9.51
C VAL A 81 2.22 18.74 -8.44
N THR A 82 1.31 18.72 -7.47
CA THR A 82 1.32 17.74 -6.39
C THR A 82 -0.06 17.14 -6.19
N SER A 83 -0.10 15.88 -5.77
CA SER A 83 -1.32 15.24 -5.31
C SER A 83 -1.69 15.62 -3.88
N GLY A 84 -2.87 15.21 -3.44
CA GLY A 84 -3.11 14.99 -2.01
C GLY A 84 -2.27 13.83 -1.47
N GLU A 85 -2.15 13.75 -0.16
CA GLU A 85 -1.61 12.56 0.50
C GLU A 85 -2.64 11.43 0.48
N ASP A 86 -2.17 10.20 0.30
CA ASP A 86 -2.97 8.98 0.44
C ASP A 86 -2.34 8.08 1.50
N THR A 87 -3.17 7.46 2.34
CA THR A 87 -2.73 6.69 3.51
C THR A 87 -3.36 5.31 3.56
N ALA A 88 -2.50 4.29 3.67
CA ALA A 88 -2.87 2.90 3.89
C ALA A 88 -2.44 2.43 5.28
N VAL A 89 -3.31 1.68 5.97
CA VAL A 89 -3.01 1.10 7.28
C VAL A 89 -3.23 -0.40 7.24
N LEU A 90 -2.19 -1.16 7.59
CA LEU A 90 -2.26 -2.59 7.83
C LEU A 90 -2.13 -2.83 9.33
N THR A 91 -3.11 -3.48 9.95
CA THR A 91 -3.06 -3.85 11.37
C THR A 91 -2.73 -5.33 11.53
N ALA A 92 -1.92 -5.67 12.54
CA ALA A 92 -1.80 -7.05 12.96
C ALA A 92 -3.17 -7.50 13.48
N VAL A 93 -3.72 -8.55 12.88
CA VAL A 93 -4.80 -9.31 13.53
C VAL A 93 -4.13 -10.07 14.67
N PRO A 94 -4.55 -9.89 15.93
CA PRO A 94 -4.06 -10.75 16.99
C PRO A 94 -4.43 -12.18 16.62
N ASP A 95 -3.46 -13.08 16.60
CA ASP A 95 -3.79 -14.50 16.68
C ASP A 95 -4.62 -14.65 17.96
N GLY A 96 -5.87 -15.10 17.80
CA GLY A 96 -6.72 -15.40 18.94
C GLY A 96 -5.99 -16.36 19.87
N PRO A 97 -6.30 -16.41 21.18
CA PRO A 97 -5.69 -17.41 22.03
C PRO A 97 -6.05 -18.77 21.42
N ASP A 98 -5.05 -19.51 20.93
CA ASP A 98 -5.17 -20.96 20.82
C ASP A 98 -5.71 -21.41 22.18
N GLY A 99 -6.94 -21.94 22.17
CA GLY A 99 -7.65 -22.33 23.38
C GLY A 99 -6.84 -23.33 24.21
N PRO A 100 -7.06 -23.40 25.53
CA PRO A 100 -6.19 -24.16 26.42
C PRO A 100 -6.47 -25.66 26.28
N GLY A 101 -5.47 -26.47 25.92
CA GLY A 101 -5.50 -27.90 26.19
C GLY A 101 -4.66 -28.79 25.28
N GLY A 102 -3.47 -29.19 25.75
CA GLY A 102 -2.77 -30.37 25.26
C GLY A 102 -1.37 -30.51 25.89
N PRO A 103 -1.07 -31.60 26.64
CA PRO A 103 0.07 -31.67 27.52
C PRO A 103 1.40 -31.99 26.81
N THR A 104 2.46 -31.68 27.56
CA THR A 104 3.89 -31.90 27.37
C THR A 104 4.33 -33.25 26.78
N THR A 105 5.33 -33.18 25.89
CA THR A 105 6.37 -34.21 25.56
C THR A 105 5.91 -35.64 25.27
N ASP A 106 5.98 -36.07 24.00
CA ASP A 106 6.68 -37.32 23.59
C ASP A 106 6.91 -37.36 22.06
N ALA A 107 7.91 -38.12 21.64
CA ALA A 107 8.42 -38.29 20.29
C ALA A 107 7.42 -38.92 19.29
N GLY A 108 7.53 -38.55 18.00
CA GLY A 108 7.09 -39.41 16.89
C GLY A 108 6.47 -38.73 15.67
N LEU A 109 7.29 -38.57 14.62
CA LEU A 109 6.96 -38.59 13.17
C LEU A 109 6.12 -37.42 12.58
N PRO A 110 6.36 -37.06 11.29
CA PRO A 110 5.74 -35.91 10.63
C PRO A 110 4.33 -36.24 10.12
N ASP A 111 3.37 -35.33 10.31
CA ASP A 111 2.06 -35.46 9.69
C ASP A 111 1.85 -34.42 8.57
N THR A 112 1.85 -34.94 7.35
CA THR A 112 1.34 -34.33 6.13
C THR A 112 -0.17 -34.57 6.03
N GLY A 113 -0.98 -33.58 6.42
CA GLY A 113 -2.44 -33.65 6.35
C GLY A 113 -3.07 -32.46 5.64
N GLY A 114 -3.22 -32.55 4.31
CA GLY A 114 -4.44 -32.03 3.65
C GLY A 114 -5.46 -33.18 3.59
N PRO A 115 -6.79 -32.94 3.49
CA PRO A 115 -7.38 -32.18 2.38
C PRO A 115 -8.67 -31.37 2.67
N ALA A 116 -9.06 -30.54 1.67
CA ALA A 116 -10.42 -30.10 1.29
C ALA A 116 -11.22 -29.19 2.26
N ARG A 117 -11.46 -27.91 1.89
CA ARG A 117 -12.69 -27.34 1.25
C ARG A 117 -13.92 -27.49 2.20
N TRP A 118 -14.70 -26.47 2.53
CA TRP A 118 -15.74 -25.82 1.70
C TRP A 118 -16.26 -24.51 2.33
N LEU A 119 -16.25 -23.45 1.51
CA LEU A 119 -17.23 -22.37 1.30
C LEU A 119 -17.69 -21.38 2.40
N LEU A 120 -17.32 -20.12 2.11
CA LEU A 120 -18.15 -18.91 1.92
C LEU A 120 -19.14 -18.49 3.01
N LEU A 121 -19.03 -17.23 3.45
CA LEU A 121 -20.09 -16.24 3.24
C LEU A 121 -19.51 -14.84 2.97
N LEU A 122 -20.19 -14.16 2.05
CA LEU A 122 -19.95 -12.84 1.47
C LEU A 122 -20.26 -11.69 2.44
N GLY A 123 -19.56 -10.57 2.24
CA GLY A 123 -19.99 -9.23 2.66
C GLY A 123 -18.83 -8.41 3.22
N ILE A 124 -18.53 -7.19 2.79
CA ILE A 124 -19.25 -6.20 2.00
C ILE A 124 -18.20 -5.35 1.27
N LEU A 125 -18.55 -4.96 0.05
CA LEU A 125 -17.94 -3.91 -0.75
C LEU A 125 -17.67 -2.64 0.07
N ALA A 126 -16.40 -2.22 0.20
CA ALA A 126 -16.05 -0.82 0.37
C ALA A 126 -15.35 -0.33 -0.90
N MET A 127 -16.10 -0.29 -2.00
CA MET A 127 -15.96 0.77 -2.99
C MET A 127 -16.51 2.04 -2.35
N LEU A 128 -15.71 2.67 -1.49
CA LEU A 128 -15.79 4.05 -1.04
C LEU A 128 -14.33 4.35 -0.64
N GLY A 129 -13.50 4.86 -1.54
CA GLY A 129 -13.69 6.15 -2.16
C GLY A 129 -12.67 7.08 -1.51
N GLY A 130 -11.57 7.32 -2.19
CA GLY A 130 -10.59 8.31 -1.78
C GLY A 130 -9.35 8.19 -2.63
N ALA A 131 -9.06 9.06 -3.57
CA ALA A 131 -9.91 9.94 -4.34
C ALA A 131 -9.19 10.06 -5.69
N GLY A 132 -9.93 10.22 -6.79
CA GLY A 132 -9.34 10.74 -8.01
C GLY A 132 -8.45 11.93 -7.64
N LEU A 133 -7.20 11.83 -8.02
CA LEU A 133 -6.15 12.76 -7.65
C LEU A 133 -6.41 14.06 -8.40
N VAL A 134 -7.31 14.89 -7.88
CA VAL A 134 -7.70 16.15 -8.52
C VAL A 134 -6.56 17.14 -8.32
N LEU A 135 -5.80 17.33 -9.39
CA LEU A 135 -4.84 18.42 -9.51
C LEU A 135 -5.62 19.74 -9.60
N SER A 136 -5.87 20.39 -8.46
CA SER A 136 -6.41 21.75 -8.43
C SER A 136 -5.26 22.76 -8.42
N ALA A 137 -5.08 23.48 -9.52
CA ALA A 137 -4.17 24.61 -9.60
C ALA A 137 -4.72 25.76 -8.74
N ARG A 138 -4.21 25.94 -7.52
CA ARG A 138 -4.54 27.11 -6.69
C ARG A 138 -3.81 28.33 -7.24
N ARG A 139 -4.53 29.21 -7.95
CA ARG A 139 -4.10 30.61 -8.15
C ARG A 139 -4.15 31.30 -6.79
N ARG A 140 -2.99 31.71 -6.25
CA ARG A 140 -2.95 32.78 -5.24
C ARG A 140 -3.24 34.09 -5.98
N ALA A 141 -4.30 34.79 -5.56
CA ALA A 141 -4.53 36.19 -5.89
C ALA A 141 -3.67 37.09 -4.99
#